data_AF-A0A9R1GLG0-F1
#
_entry.id   AF-A0A9R1GLG0-F1
#
_cell.length_a   1.000
_cell.length_b   1.000
_cell.length_c   1.000
_cell.angle_alpha   90.00
_cell.angle_beta   90.00
_cell.angle_gamma   90.00
#
_symmetry.space_group_name_H-M   'P 1'
#
loop_
_entity.id
_entity.type
_entity.pdbx_description
1 polymer ?
#
loop_
_entity_poly.entity_id
_entity_poly.type
_entity_poly.pdbx_seq_one_letter_code
_entity_poly.pdbx_strand_id
1 'polypeptide(L)'
;MAPGLKRFTDVAGDGTPRLDDAAGEELMCVERAASVALGSRAPEPPGTLFITTRRVIWLSEAEKGKGYAVDFLDITLHAVSRDPEAYPSPCLYTQIEAEADSDEEDGDFDSEANGDSQLPKISEMRIILADAAQ
;
A
#
# COMPACT_ATOMS: atom_id res chain seq x y z
N MET A 1 7.14 -17.16 -5.93
CA MET A 1 5.99 -16.47 -6.56
C MET A 1 5.78 -15.25 -5.69
N ALA A 2 6.18 -14.09 -6.20
CA ALA A 2 6.28 -12.85 -5.45
C ALA A 2 4.87 -12.37 -5.08
N PRO A 3 4.48 -12.39 -3.81
CA PRO A 3 3.10 -12.13 -3.45
C PRO A 3 2.80 -10.61 -3.40
N GLY A 4 3.80 -9.75 -3.55
CA GLY A 4 3.67 -8.32 -3.86
C GLY A 4 2.71 -7.55 -2.96
N LEU A 5 2.03 -6.56 -3.53
CA LEU A 5 0.97 -5.82 -2.85
C LEU A 5 -0.29 -6.69 -2.71
N LYS A 6 -0.86 -6.74 -1.50
CA LYS A 6 -2.00 -7.60 -1.16
C LYS A 6 -3.14 -6.78 -0.58
N ARG A 7 -4.38 -7.23 -0.78
CA ARG A 7 -5.52 -6.74 0.00
C ARG A 7 -5.40 -7.20 1.44
N PHE A 8 -5.73 -6.32 2.37
CA PHE A 8 -5.70 -6.58 3.80
C PHE A 8 -7.08 -6.34 4.42
N THR A 9 -7.59 -7.34 5.13
CA THR A 9 -8.92 -7.32 5.76
C THR A 9 -8.93 -7.84 7.20
N ASP A 10 -7.80 -8.34 7.72
CA ASP A 10 -7.72 -8.89 9.08
C ASP A 10 -7.55 -7.77 10.11
N VAL A 11 -8.68 -7.17 10.47
CA VAL A 11 -8.76 -6.04 11.40
C VAL A 11 -9.50 -6.48 12.66
N ALA A 12 -8.95 -6.15 13.83
CA ALA A 12 -9.58 -6.39 15.12
C ALA A 12 -10.78 -5.44 15.35
N GLY A 13 -11.57 -5.72 16.39
CA GLY A 13 -12.78 -4.94 16.69
C GLY A 13 -12.53 -3.48 17.07
N ASP A 14 -11.28 -3.13 17.41
CA ASP A 14 -10.82 -1.77 17.70
C ASP A 14 -10.32 -0.99 16.47
N GLY A 15 -10.31 -1.62 15.28
CA GLY A 15 -9.84 -1.01 14.03
C GLY A 15 -8.34 -1.17 13.78
N THR A 16 -7.61 -1.89 14.63
CA THR A 16 -6.18 -2.19 14.42
C THR A 16 -5.98 -3.48 13.60
N PRO A 17 -4.92 -3.58 12.78
CA PRO A 17 -4.61 -4.81 12.08
C PRO A 17 -4.22 -5.92 13.07
N ARG A 18 -4.66 -7.15 12.81
CA ARG A 18 -4.22 -8.31 13.58
C ARG A 18 -2.82 -8.73 13.11
N LEU A 19 -1.89 -8.79 14.07
CA LEU A 19 -0.51 -9.16 13.81
C LEU A 19 -0.30 -10.67 13.96
N ASP A 20 0.71 -11.19 13.27
CA ASP A 20 1.14 -12.58 13.41
C ASP A 20 2.05 -12.76 14.64
N ASP A 21 1.42 -12.93 15.80
CA ASP A 21 2.11 -13.19 17.07
C ASP A 21 2.98 -14.48 17.01
N ALA A 22 2.56 -15.48 16.22
CA ALA A 22 3.29 -16.73 16.09
C ALA A 22 4.61 -16.54 15.32
N ALA A 23 4.64 -15.60 14.37
CA ALA A 23 5.84 -15.16 13.66
C ALA A 23 6.62 -14.05 14.38
N GLY A 24 6.16 -13.61 15.57
CA GLY A 24 6.77 -12.51 16.32
C GLY A 24 6.64 -11.15 15.63
N GLU A 25 5.55 -10.92 14.91
CA GLU A 25 5.27 -9.62 14.30
C GLU A 25 4.89 -8.59 15.37
N GLU A 26 5.58 -7.46 15.40
CA GLU A 26 5.36 -6.40 16.38
C GLU A 26 5.01 -5.08 15.68
N LEU A 27 4.11 -4.29 16.29
CA LEU A 27 3.77 -2.95 15.80
C LEU A 27 4.88 -1.96 16.13
N MET A 28 5.40 -1.26 15.12
CA MET A 28 6.49 -0.30 15.26
C MET A 28 6.01 1.15 15.20
N CYS A 29 5.07 1.46 14.29
CA CYS A 29 4.57 2.81 14.10
C CYS A 29 3.10 2.81 13.65
N VAL A 30 2.38 3.88 14.00
CA VAL A 30 1.02 4.16 13.53
C VAL A 30 0.94 5.61 13.09
N GLU A 31 0.70 5.83 11.80
CA GLU A 31 0.50 7.16 11.23
C GLU A 31 -0.94 7.33 10.75
N ARG A 32 -1.61 8.36 11.27
CA ARG A 32 -2.99 8.69 10.89
C ARG A 32 -3.01 9.64 9.71
N ALA A 33 -4.15 9.71 9.03
CA ALA A 33 -4.34 10.56 7.86
C ALA A 33 -3.28 10.36 6.76
N ALA A 34 -2.81 9.12 6.62
CA ALA A 34 -1.91 8.72 5.55
C ALA A 34 -2.72 8.26 4.35
N SER A 35 -2.40 8.75 3.16
CA SER A 35 -2.96 8.28 1.89
C SER A 35 -1.97 7.35 1.19
N VAL A 36 -2.48 6.42 0.39
CA VAL A 36 -1.65 5.56 -0.48
C VAL A 36 -2.06 5.73 -1.93
N ALA A 37 -1.10 5.85 -2.84
CA ALA A 37 -1.33 5.80 -4.27
C ALA A 37 -0.64 4.55 -4.85
N LEU A 38 -1.37 3.79 -5.66
CA LEU A 38 -0.95 2.49 -6.16
C LEU A 38 -0.74 2.57 -7.69
N GLY A 39 0.49 2.41 -8.15
CA GLY A 39 0.85 2.60 -9.55
C GLY A 39 0.49 4.01 -10.04
N SER A 40 -0.24 4.07 -11.16
CA SER A 40 -0.75 5.29 -11.78
C SER A 40 -2.15 5.72 -11.28
N ARG A 41 -2.73 4.99 -10.32
CA ARG A 41 -4.07 5.28 -9.78
C ARG A 41 -4.07 6.55 -8.93
N ALA A 42 -5.24 7.17 -8.81
CA ALA A 42 -5.44 8.27 -7.88
C ALA A 42 -5.16 7.82 -6.43
N PRO A 43 -4.67 8.72 -5.56
CA PRO A 43 -4.50 8.43 -4.15
C PRO A 43 -5.82 8.00 -3.50
N GLU A 44 -5.74 7.00 -2.64
CA GLU A 44 -6.82 6.66 -1.75
C GLU A 44 -7.09 7.81 -0.76
N PRO A 45 -8.37 8.03 -0.36
CA PRO A 45 -8.71 8.94 0.71
C PRO A 45 -7.90 8.64 1.97
N PRO A 46 -7.62 9.62 2.84
CA PRO A 46 -6.81 9.40 4.03
C PRO A 46 -7.28 8.20 4.87
N GLY A 47 -6.31 7.44 5.35
CA GLY A 47 -6.49 6.28 6.19
C GLY A 47 -5.45 6.23 7.31
N THR A 48 -5.32 5.07 7.94
CA THR A 48 -4.28 4.83 8.95
C THR A 48 -3.25 3.85 8.42
N LEU A 49 -1.98 4.25 8.48
CA LEU A 49 -0.82 3.44 8.16
C LEU A 49 -0.29 2.79 9.44
N PHE A 50 -0.02 1.49 9.38
CA PHE A 50 0.59 0.70 10.43
C PHE A 50 1.88 0.11 9.88
N ILE A 51 2.98 0.37 10.55
CA ILE A 51 4.29 -0.21 10.21
C ILE A 51 4.60 -1.23 11.28
N THR A 52 4.80 -2.48 10.86
CA THR A 52 5.18 -3.59 11.75
C THR A 52 6.64 -3.93 11.54
N THR A 53 7.17 -4.92 12.25
CA THR A 53 8.51 -5.45 11.99
C THR A 53 8.63 -6.24 10.68
N ARG A 54 7.51 -6.55 10.02
CA ARG A 54 7.47 -7.44 8.85
C ARG A 54 6.86 -6.80 7.61
N ARG A 55 5.94 -5.85 7.76
CA ARG A 55 5.13 -5.31 6.66
C ARG A 55 4.63 -3.91 6.95
N VAL A 56 4.23 -3.25 5.88
CA VAL A 56 3.47 -2.00 5.90
C VAL A 56 2.02 -2.35 5.61
N ILE A 57 1.11 -1.88 6.46
CA ILE A 57 -0.33 -2.09 6.33
C ILE A 57 -0.99 -0.72 6.27
N TRP A 58 -1.91 -0.53 5.34
CA TRP A 58 -2.74 0.67 5.26
C TRP A 58 -4.21 0.28 5.32
N LEU A 59 -4.99 0.96 6.16
CA LEU A 59 -6.43 0.77 6.30
C LEU A 59 -7.18 2.05 5.95
N SER A 60 -8.20 1.95 5.10
CA SER A 60 -9.05 3.09 4.75
C SER A 60 -9.92 3.51 5.94
N GLU A 61 -9.98 4.81 6.21
CA GLU A 61 -10.96 5.37 7.15
C GLU A 61 -12.31 5.64 6.46
N ALA A 62 -12.29 5.88 5.14
CA ALA A 62 -13.49 6.18 4.35
C ALA A 62 -14.30 4.93 4.02
N GLU A 63 -13.63 3.80 3.75
CA GLU A 63 -14.28 2.55 3.33
C GLU A 63 -13.91 1.38 4.25
N LYS A 64 -14.86 0.92 5.06
CA LYS A 64 -14.65 -0.24 5.94
C LYS A 64 -14.36 -1.50 5.13
N GLY A 65 -13.29 -2.20 5.50
CA GLY A 65 -12.87 -3.44 4.82
C GLY A 65 -12.01 -3.21 3.59
N LYS A 66 -11.63 -1.96 3.30
CA LYS A 66 -10.60 -1.63 2.33
C LYS A 66 -9.26 -1.40 3.04
N GLY A 67 -8.25 -2.15 2.62
CA GLY A 67 -6.91 -2.06 3.17
C GLY A 67 -5.91 -2.80 2.30
N TYR A 68 -4.64 -2.43 2.43
CA TYR A 68 -3.53 -2.99 1.66
C TYR A 68 -2.40 -3.36 2.60
N ALA A 69 -1.64 -4.39 2.24
CA ALA A 69 -0.42 -4.75 2.94
C ALA A 69 0.67 -5.13 1.94
N VAL A 70 1.90 -4.76 2.26
CA VAL A 70 3.10 -5.19 1.54
C VAL A 70 4.15 -5.62 2.55
N ASP A 71 4.71 -6.81 2.36
CA ASP A 71 5.78 -7.31 3.22
C ASP A 71 7.09 -6.61 2.86
N PHE A 72 7.95 -6.33 3.85
CA PHE A 72 9.23 -5.65 3.56
C PHE A 72 10.13 -6.44 2.61
N LEU A 73 9.98 -7.76 2.58
CA LEU A 73 10.70 -8.62 1.63
C LEU A 73 10.23 -8.41 0.18
N ASP A 74 8.99 -7.94 0.00
CA ASP A 74 8.42 -7.62 -1.32
C ASP A 74 8.74 -6.17 -1.73
N ILE A 75 9.35 -5.33 -0.86
CA ILE A 75 9.79 -3.98 -1.19
C ILE A 75 11.23 -4.01 -1.69
N THR A 76 11.43 -3.71 -2.98
CA THR A 76 12.75 -3.73 -3.62
C THR A 76 13.51 -2.41 -3.44
N LEU A 77 12.79 -1.30 -3.37
CA LEU A 77 13.35 0.04 -3.18
C LEU A 77 12.39 0.89 -2.36
N HIS A 78 12.92 1.75 -1.49
CA HIS A 78 12.16 2.84 -0.87
C HIS A 78 12.98 4.13 -0.91
N ALA A 79 12.31 5.26 -1.15
CA ALA A 79 12.93 6.57 -1.22
C ALA A 79 11.97 7.67 -0.77
N VAL A 80 12.50 8.73 -0.17
CA VAL A 80 11.72 9.93 0.13
C VAL A 80 11.70 10.80 -1.13
N SER A 81 10.52 10.95 -1.74
CA SER A 81 10.30 11.83 -2.89
C SER A 81 9.70 13.15 -2.42
N ARG A 82 10.37 14.26 -2.76
CA ARG A 82 9.90 15.63 -2.47
C ARG A 82 9.88 16.50 -3.72
N ASP A 83 10.20 15.91 -4.87
CA ASP A 83 10.27 16.60 -6.15
C ASP A 83 8.85 16.71 -6.75
N PRO A 84 8.28 17.93 -6.85
CA PRO A 84 6.96 18.15 -7.43
C PRO A 84 6.87 17.76 -8.91
N GLU A 85 8.00 17.71 -9.63
CA GLU A 85 8.02 17.24 -11.02
C GLU A 85 7.83 15.72 -11.11
N ALA A 86 8.27 14.97 -10.08
CA ALA A 86 8.12 13.52 -10.01
C ALA A 86 6.77 13.10 -9.42
N TYR A 87 6.27 13.81 -8.40
CA TYR A 87 4.94 13.61 -7.84
C TYR A 87 4.44 14.88 -7.13
N PRO A 88 3.16 15.29 -7.29
CA PRO A 88 2.68 16.59 -6.80
C PRO A 88 2.76 16.82 -5.28
N SER A 89 2.94 15.76 -4.49
CA SER A 89 2.99 15.83 -3.03
C SER A 89 4.23 15.10 -2.49
N PRO A 90 4.88 15.58 -1.42
CA PRO A 90 5.93 14.83 -0.75
C PRO A 90 5.40 13.45 -0.32
N CYS A 91 6.13 12.39 -0.65
CA CYS A 91 5.72 11.02 -0.37
C CYS A 91 6.91 10.10 -0.16
N LEU A 92 6.69 9.00 0.57
CA LEU A 92 7.60 7.86 0.55
C LEU A 92 7.25 7.00 -0.67
N TYR A 93 8.12 6.99 -1.67
CA TYR A 93 8.02 6.10 -2.82
C TYR A 93 8.55 4.72 -2.44
N THR A 94 7.83 3.68 -2.85
CA THR A 94 8.25 2.29 -2.72
C THR A 94 8.05 1.56 -4.04
N GLN A 95 9.07 0.82 -4.45
CA GLN A 95 8.99 -0.14 -5.53
C GLN A 95 8.76 -1.53 -4.93
N ILE A 96 7.77 -2.23 -5.44
CA ILE A 96 7.30 -3.53 -4.94
C ILE A 96 7.58 -4.59 -6.01
N GLU A 97 7.95 -5.79 -5.57
CA GLU A 97 8.02 -6.97 -6.43
C GLU A 97 6.62 -7.30 -6.95
N ALA A 98 6.44 -7.22 -8.27
CA ALA A 98 5.19 -7.49 -8.95
C ALA A 98 5.32 -8.71 -9.86
N GLU A 99 4.21 -9.39 -10.13
CA GLU A 99 4.16 -10.42 -11.16
C GLU A 99 4.48 -9.79 -12.52
N ALA A 100 5.40 -10.41 -13.27
CA ALA A 100 5.74 -9.95 -14.61
C ALA A 100 4.49 -10.02 -15.50
N ASP A 101 4.19 -8.95 -16.26
CA ASP A 101 3.17 -9.00 -17.30
C ASP A 101 3.59 -10.07 -18.30
N SER A 102 2.91 -11.22 -18.26
CA SER A 102 2.88 -12.12 -19.39
C SER A 102 2.14 -11.38 -20.50
N ASP A 103 2.89 -10.99 -21.53
CA ASP A 103 2.58 -10.24 -22.74
C ASP A 103 1.32 -10.77 -23.49
N GLU A 104 0.14 -10.63 -22.90
CA GLU A 104 -1.15 -10.95 -23.53
C GLU A 104 -2.11 -9.75 -23.41
N GLU A 105 -2.03 -8.92 -24.45
CA GLU A 105 -3.03 -7.99 -25.01
C GLU A 105 -3.66 -6.93 -24.08
N ASP A 106 -3.34 -5.67 -24.41
CA ASP A 106 -4.06 -4.45 -24.02
C ASP A 106 -5.58 -4.59 -24.22
N GLY A 107 -6.27 -5.02 -23.18
CA GLY A 107 -7.70 -4.83 -23.00
C GLY A 107 -7.94 -3.61 -22.12
N ASP A 108 -8.41 -2.53 -22.72
CA ASP A 108 -9.05 -1.42 -22.03
C ASP A 108 -10.12 -1.95 -21.05
N PHE A 109 -9.84 -1.88 -19.75
CA PHE A 109 -10.80 -2.23 -18.70
C PHE A 109 -11.00 -1.02 -17.78
N ASP A 110 -11.68 -0.01 -18.31
CA ASP A 110 -12.56 0.83 -17.51
C ASP A 110 -13.74 -0.04 -17.02
N SER A 111 -13.55 -0.70 -15.89
CA SER A 111 -14.64 -1.36 -15.15
C SER A 111 -14.29 -1.43 -13.67
N GLU A 112 -14.89 -0.47 -12.96
CA GLU A 112 -15.12 -0.37 -11.52
C GLU A 112 -15.73 -1.65 -10.93
N ALA A 113 -15.01 -2.78 -10.93
CA ALA A 113 -15.55 -4.05 -10.41
C ALA A 113 -14.51 -5.09 -9.94
N ASN A 114 -13.19 -4.85 -10.01
CA ASN A 114 -12.23 -5.78 -9.40
C ASN A 114 -10.85 -5.15 -9.13
N GLY A 115 -10.81 -4.12 -8.25
CA GLY A 115 -9.58 -3.40 -7.89
C GLY A 115 -8.46 -4.28 -7.32
N ASP A 116 -8.80 -5.48 -6.81
CA ASP A 116 -7.88 -6.42 -6.16
C ASP A 116 -7.14 -7.34 -7.13
N SER A 117 -7.78 -7.72 -8.24
CA SER A 117 -7.19 -8.65 -9.23
C SER A 117 -5.96 -8.07 -9.92
N GLN A 118 -5.77 -6.75 -9.84
CA GLN A 118 -4.62 -6.05 -10.40
C GLN A 118 -3.53 -5.77 -9.36
N LEU A 119 -3.77 -5.98 -8.05
CA LEU A 119 -2.77 -5.71 -7.01
C LEU A 119 -1.43 -6.46 -7.22
N PRO A 120 -1.42 -7.73 -7.65
CA PRO A 120 -0.17 -8.45 -7.92
C PRO A 120 0.67 -7.84 -9.05
N LYS A 121 0.04 -7.06 -9.95
CA LYS A 121 0.72 -6.35 -11.05
C LYS A 121 1.24 -4.97 -10.63
N ILE A 122 0.85 -4.48 -9.45
CA ILE A 122 1.27 -3.15 -8.98
C ILE A 122 2.70 -3.22 -8.46
N SER A 123 3.61 -2.60 -9.19
CA SER A 123 5.04 -2.53 -8.85
C SER A 123 5.43 -1.24 -8.10
N GLU A 124 4.50 -0.31 -7.90
CA GLU A 124 4.76 0.96 -7.23
C GLU A 124 3.69 1.29 -6.19
N MET A 125 4.12 1.72 -5.01
CA MET A 125 3.24 2.31 -3.99
C MET A 125 3.87 3.58 -3.45
N ARG A 126 3.07 4.64 -3.34
CA ARG A 126 3.47 5.92 -2.75
C ARG A 126 2.66 6.14 -1.48
N ILE A 127 3.34 6.41 -0.37
CA ILE A 127 2.72 6.75 0.91
C ILE A 127 2.82 8.26 1.10
N ILE A 128 1.68 8.92 1.22
CA ILE A 128 1.55 10.36 1.34
C ILE A 128 1.10 10.66 2.77
N LEU A 129 1.97 11.27 3.56
CA LEU A 129 1.65 11.68 4.92
C LEU A 129 1.03 13.08 4.88
N ALA A 130 -0.04 13.30 5.66
CA ALA A 130 -0.66 14.62 5.78
C ALA A 130 0.30 15.68 6.34
N ASP A 131 1.27 15.27 7.17
CA ASP A 131 2.31 16.12 7.73
C ASP A 131 3.71 15.66 7.29
N ALA A 132 4.05 15.93 6.02
CA ALA A 132 5.38 15.63 5.50
C ALA A 132 6.48 16.62 5.97
N ALA A 133 6.17 17.49 6.95
CA ALA A 133 7.01 18.61 7.37
C ALA A 133 7.82 18.37 8.66
N GLN A 134 7.75 17.18 9.27
CA GLN A 134 8.57 16.83 10.44
C GLN A 134 9.90 16.15 10.09
#